data_AF-A0A367J538-F1
#
_entry.id   AF-A0A367J538-F1
#
_cell.length_a   1.000
_cell.length_b   1.000
_cell.length_c   1.000
_cell.angle_alpha   90.00
_cell.angle_beta   90.00
_cell.angle_gamma   90.00
#
_symmetry.space_group_name_H-M   'P 1'
#
loop_
_entity.id
_entity.type
_entity.pdbx_description
1 polymer ?
#
loop_
_entity_poly.entity_id
_entity_poly.type
_entity_poly.pdbx_seq_one_letter_code
_entity_poly.pdbx_strand_id
1 'polypeptide(L)'
;GKKMVVQITNTGSDGGPNSFDLNIPGGGVGLYNACSAQWGAPADGWGKRYGGVDTVEQCSQLPAALQSGCKWRFGWFKGADNPTMTFRQVTCPKEIVARSGCDRL
;
A
#
# COMPACT_ATOMS: atom_id res chain seq x y z
N GLY A 1 12.96 -8.12 14.19
CA GLY A 1 12.58 -7.21 13.08
C GLY A 1 11.39 -6.35 13.47
N LYS A 2 11.03 -5.38 12.62
CA LYS A 2 9.78 -4.62 12.74
C LYS A 2 8.57 -5.57 12.64
N LYS A 3 7.43 -5.17 13.21
CA LYS A 3 6.16 -5.88 13.13
C LYS A 3 5.09 -4.96 12.54
N MET A 4 4.26 -5.50 11.66
CA MET A 4 3.14 -4.80 11.04
C MET A 4 1.91 -5.71 11.13
N VAL A 5 0.79 -5.18 11.57
CA VAL A 5 -0.51 -5.87 11.56
C VAL A 5 -1.31 -5.29 10.40
N VAL A 6 -1.83 -6.16 9.54
CA VAL A 6 -2.61 -5.78 8.36
C VAL A 6 -3.95 -6.51 8.38
N GLN A 7 -4.96 -5.90 7.76
CA GLN A 7 -6.20 -6.57 7.41
C GLN A 7 -6.22 -6.76 5.91
N ILE A 8 -6.58 -7.96 5.46
CA ILE A 8 -6.75 -8.25 4.03
C ILE A 8 -8.06 -7.61 3.56
N THR A 9 -7.96 -6.66 2.63
CA THR A 9 -9.10 -5.95 2.04
C THR A 9 -9.29 -6.23 0.56
N ASN A 10 -8.37 -6.97 -0.06
CA ASN A 10 -8.42 -7.37 -1.48
C ASN A 10 -7.65 -8.67 -1.69
N THR A 11 -7.92 -9.35 -2.81
CA THR A 11 -7.16 -10.52 -3.27
C THR A 11 -6.30 -10.11 -4.47
N GLY A 12 -5.00 -10.35 -4.40
CA GLY A 12 -4.06 -10.22 -5.53
C GLY A 12 -3.97 -11.51 -6.34
N SER A 13 -3.51 -11.42 -7.60
CA SER A 13 -3.39 -12.57 -8.51
C SER A 13 -1.99 -12.75 -9.12
N ASP A 14 -1.11 -11.78 -8.91
CA ASP A 14 0.22 -11.66 -9.52
C ASP A 14 1.36 -12.01 -8.55
N GLY A 15 1.06 -12.23 -7.27
CA GLY A 15 2.00 -12.70 -6.28
C GLY A 15 2.16 -14.23 -6.22
N GLY A 16 3.26 -14.70 -5.61
CA GLY A 16 3.46 -16.11 -5.27
C GLY A 16 2.59 -16.57 -4.09
N PRO A 17 2.68 -17.85 -3.68
CA PRO A 17 1.99 -18.36 -2.49
C PRO A 17 2.33 -17.53 -1.25
N ASN A 18 1.33 -17.21 -0.43
CA ASN A 18 1.49 -16.42 0.80
C ASN A 18 2.16 -15.04 0.59
N SER A 19 1.85 -14.39 -0.53
CA SER A 19 2.24 -13.00 -0.79
C SER A 19 1.27 -12.01 -0.13
N PHE A 20 1.80 -10.84 0.22
CA PHE A 20 1.03 -9.73 0.79
C PHE A 20 1.36 -8.45 0.02
N ASP A 21 0.43 -7.98 -0.80
CA ASP A 21 0.55 -6.68 -1.47
C ASP A 21 0.12 -5.58 -0.50
N LEU A 22 1.08 -4.86 0.05
CA LEU A 22 0.80 -3.80 1.02
C LEU A 22 0.22 -2.57 0.32
N ASN A 23 -0.96 -2.12 0.77
CA ASN A 23 -1.58 -0.89 0.30
C ASN A 23 -0.77 0.35 0.74
N ILE A 24 0.13 0.82 -0.12
CA ILE A 24 0.96 2.00 0.11
C ILE A 24 0.72 2.98 -1.05
N PRO A 25 0.12 4.17 -0.83
CA PRO A 25 -0.03 5.16 -1.88
C PRO A 25 1.31 5.55 -2.49
N GLY A 26 1.38 5.59 -3.82
CA GLY A 26 2.65 5.79 -4.54
C GLY A 26 3.52 4.54 -4.63
N GLY A 27 2.99 3.35 -4.29
CA GLY A 27 3.66 2.05 -4.49
C GLY A 27 3.57 1.48 -5.92
N GLY A 28 2.85 2.16 -6.82
CA GLY A 28 2.58 1.70 -8.18
C GLY A 28 1.14 1.20 -8.33
N VAL A 29 0.57 1.40 -9.52
CA VAL A 29 -0.81 1.00 -9.83
C VAL A 29 -0.90 -0.43 -10.33
N GLY A 30 0.21 -1.01 -10.76
CA GLY A 30 0.28 -2.35 -11.34
C GLY A 30 -0.56 -2.49 -12.59
N LEU A 31 -1.31 -3.59 -12.69
CA LEU A 31 -2.13 -3.91 -13.85
C LEU A 31 -3.30 -2.92 -14.03
N TYR A 32 -3.92 -2.49 -12.94
CA TYR A 32 -5.15 -1.69 -12.95
C TYR A 32 -4.92 -0.26 -12.45
N ASN A 33 -5.12 0.74 -13.31
CA ASN A 33 -4.94 2.14 -12.95
C ASN A 33 -6.28 2.90 -12.84
N ALA A 34 -7.01 2.67 -11.75
CA ALA A 34 -8.20 3.46 -11.42
C ALA A 34 -7.85 4.85 -10.84
N CYS A 35 -6.60 5.08 -10.42
CA CYS A 35 -6.13 6.38 -9.94
C CYS A 35 -6.19 7.46 -11.04
N SER A 36 -6.07 7.06 -12.31
CA SER A 36 -6.27 7.94 -13.46
C SER A 36 -7.68 8.54 -13.47
N ALA A 37 -8.71 7.71 -13.29
CA ALA A 37 -10.11 8.14 -13.25
C ALA A 37 -10.46 8.91 -11.97
N GLN A 38 -9.95 8.47 -10.81
CA GLN A 38 -10.31 9.07 -9.51
C GLN A 38 -9.59 10.41 -9.26
N TRP A 39 -8.31 10.51 -9.65
CA TRP A 39 -7.43 11.61 -9.25
C TRP A 39 -6.69 12.27 -10.42
N GLY A 40 -6.97 11.87 -11.66
CA GLY A 40 -6.24 12.37 -12.83
C GLY A 40 -4.77 11.94 -12.83
N ALA A 41 -4.42 10.82 -12.19
CA ALA A 41 -3.05 10.32 -12.19
C ALA A 41 -2.56 9.99 -13.61
N PRO A 42 -1.24 10.04 -13.88
CA PRO A 42 -0.67 9.64 -15.17
C PRO A 42 -1.04 8.21 -15.58
N ALA A 43 -0.78 7.86 -16.84
CA ALA A 43 -1.13 6.55 -17.41
C ALA A 43 -0.53 5.36 -16.64
N ASP A 44 0.66 5.54 -16.05
CA ASP A 44 1.34 4.56 -15.21
C ASP A 44 1.21 4.84 -13.70
N GLY A 45 0.30 5.73 -13.30
CA GLY A 45 0.18 6.22 -11.93
C GLY A 45 1.27 7.23 -11.56
N TRP A 46 1.48 7.44 -10.27
CA TRP A 46 2.59 8.28 -9.80
C TRP A 46 3.88 7.48 -9.76
N GLY A 47 4.88 7.92 -10.52
CA GLY A 47 6.15 7.21 -10.68
C GLY A 47 6.05 6.04 -11.66
N LYS A 48 6.69 4.92 -11.34
CA LYS A 48 6.68 3.71 -12.16
C LYS A 48 5.37 2.94 -12.00
N ARG A 49 4.91 2.31 -13.08
CA ARG A 49 3.72 1.43 -13.06
C ARG A 49 3.77 0.39 -11.94
N TYR A 50 4.92 -0.26 -11.80
CA TYR A 50 5.25 -1.19 -10.72
C TYR A 50 6.37 -0.56 -9.88
N GLY A 51 6.12 -0.40 -8.57
CA GLY A 51 7.07 0.22 -7.64
C GLY A 51 6.85 1.72 -7.38
N GLY A 52 6.09 2.41 -8.25
CA GLY A 52 5.63 3.77 -8.01
C GLY A 52 6.74 4.81 -7.86
N VAL A 53 6.59 5.71 -6.89
CA VAL A 53 7.56 6.79 -6.62
C VAL A 53 8.84 6.23 -5.98
N ASP A 54 9.98 6.83 -6.30
CA ASP A 54 11.31 6.42 -5.82
C ASP A 54 11.80 7.27 -4.62
N THR A 55 11.22 8.46 -4.39
CA THR A 55 11.64 9.35 -3.29
C THR A 55 10.47 9.93 -2.49
N VAL A 56 10.75 10.39 -1.26
CA VAL A 56 9.72 10.97 -0.37
C VAL A 56 9.21 12.32 -0.89
N GLU A 57 10.03 13.05 -1.62
CA GLU A 57 9.67 14.34 -2.23
C GLU A 57 8.58 14.17 -3.29
N GLN A 58 8.61 13.06 -4.04
CA GLN A 58 7.59 12.73 -5.03
C GLN A 58 6.22 12.45 -4.40
N CYS A 59 6.12 12.21 -3.08
CA CYS A 59 4.84 12.14 -2.39
C CYS A 59 4.03 13.44 -2.51
N SER A 60 4.66 14.58 -2.80
CA SER A 60 3.97 15.85 -3.08
C SER A 60 3.13 15.84 -4.36
N GLN A 61 3.39 14.91 -5.29
CA GLN A 61 2.64 14.75 -6.54
C GLN A 61 1.29 14.05 -6.32
N LEU A 62 1.12 13.37 -5.19
CA LEU A 62 -0.10 12.67 -4.84
C LEU A 62 -1.12 13.63 -4.20
N PRO A 63 -2.44 13.33 -4.31
CA PRO A 63 -3.49 14.01 -3.57
C PRO A 63 -3.18 14.10 -2.08
N ALA A 64 -3.51 15.23 -1.45
CA ALA A 64 -3.22 15.49 -0.03
C ALA A 64 -3.63 14.33 0.90
N ALA A 65 -4.78 13.72 0.65
CA ALA A 65 -5.30 12.58 1.43
C ALA A 65 -4.40 11.33 1.39
N LEU A 66 -3.56 11.19 0.37
CA LEU A 66 -2.69 10.02 0.16
C LEU A 66 -1.24 10.25 0.61
N GLN A 67 -0.83 11.50 0.84
CA GLN A 67 0.57 11.83 1.09
C GLN A 67 1.11 11.26 2.40
N SER A 68 0.28 11.13 3.43
CA SER A 68 0.70 10.55 4.72
C SER A 68 1.09 9.08 4.57
N GLY A 69 0.30 8.30 3.83
CA GLY A 69 0.61 6.91 3.50
C GLY A 69 1.84 6.77 2.58
N CYS A 70 1.99 7.67 1.61
CA CYS A 70 3.19 7.71 0.77
C CYS A 70 4.45 7.98 1.60
N LYS A 71 4.42 9.00 2.48
CA LYS A 71 5.56 9.34 3.35
C LYS A 71 5.88 8.23 4.36
N TRP A 72 4.88 7.45 4.79
CA TRP A 72 5.09 6.29 5.65
C TRP A 72 6.02 5.25 5.01
N ARG A 73 5.94 5.05 3.67
CA ARG A 73 6.84 4.18 2.90
C ARG A 73 8.31 4.49 3.16
N PHE A 74 8.67 5.76 3.09
CA PHE A 74 10.06 6.21 3.25
C PHE A 74 10.46 6.42 4.72
N GLY A 75 9.49 6.71 5.59
CA GLY A 75 9.71 6.93 7.02
C GLY A 75 9.86 5.64 7.83
N TRP A 76 8.73 5.00 8.16
CA TRP A 76 8.73 3.81 9.03
C TRP A 76 9.17 2.56 8.28
N PHE A 77 8.74 2.42 7.03
CA PHE A 77 9.04 1.27 6.17
C PHE A 77 10.40 1.38 5.46
N LYS A 78 11.07 2.54 5.58
CA LYS A 78 12.46 2.78 5.15
C LYS A 78 12.71 2.53 3.65
N GLY A 79 11.67 2.65 2.83
CA GLY A 79 11.76 2.38 1.39
C GLY A 79 12.15 0.94 1.08
N ALA A 80 11.88 -0.01 1.98
CA ALA A 80 12.20 -1.41 1.76
C ALA A 80 11.55 -1.93 0.46
N ASP A 81 12.35 -2.63 -0.34
CA ASP A 81 11.92 -3.21 -1.60
C ASP A 81 11.59 -4.69 -1.39
N ASN A 82 10.30 -5.03 -1.45
CA ASN A 82 9.75 -6.38 -1.31
C ASN A 82 10.41 -7.24 -0.21
N PRO A 83 10.41 -6.78 1.06
CA PRO A 83 11.06 -7.49 2.15
C PRO A 83 10.37 -8.83 2.43
N THR A 84 11.15 -9.85 2.78
CA THR A 84 10.61 -11.12 3.26
C THR A 84 10.08 -11.00 4.70
N MET A 85 9.16 -11.90 5.05
CA MET A 85 8.44 -11.86 6.32
C MET A 85 8.04 -13.27 6.80
N THR A 86 7.64 -13.34 8.06
CA THR A 86 6.81 -14.43 8.58
C THR A 86 5.52 -13.82 9.11
N PHE A 87 4.42 -14.57 9.05
CA PHE A 87 3.11 -14.07 9.45
C PHE A 87 2.37 -15.08 10.30
N ARG A 88 1.40 -14.58 11.06
CA ARG A 88 0.40 -15.37 11.78
C ARG A 88 -0.90 -14.59 11.77
N GLN A 89 -2.02 -15.29 11.66
CA GLN A 89 -3.33 -14.67 11.81
C GLN A 89 -3.53 -14.21 13.26
N VAL A 90 -4.17 -13.06 13.43
CA VAL A 90 -4.49 -12.47 14.74
C VAL A 90 -5.90 -11.89 14.68
N THR A 91 -6.50 -11.64 15.85
CA THR A 91 -7.73 -10.83 15.93
C THR A 91 -7.46 -9.42 15.38
N CYS A 92 -8.36 -8.92 14.54
CA CYS A 92 -8.22 -7.60 13.95
C CYS A 92 -8.29 -6.52 15.06
N PRO A 93 -7.29 -5.64 15.20
CA PRO A 93 -7.36 -4.53 16.12
C PRO A 93 -8.51 -3.57 15.79
N LYS A 94 -9.11 -2.97 16.82
CA LYS A 94 -10.25 -2.05 16.68
C LYS A 94 -9.93 -0.87 15.78
N GLU A 95 -8.69 -0.41 15.78
CA GLU A 95 -8.21 0.70 14.96
C GLU A 95 -8.24 0.38 13.46
N ILE A 96 -8.04 -0.88 13.08
CA ILE A 96 -8.11 -1.32 11.68
C ILE A 96 -9.57 -1.55 11.30
N VAL A 97 -10.33 -2.24 12.15
CA VAL A 97 -11.78 -2.48 11.93
C VAL A 97 -12.55 -1.17 11.82
N ALA A 98 -12.27 -0.17 12.67
CA ALA A 98 -12.94 1.12 12.62
C ALA A 98 -12.70 1.89 11.30
N ARG A 99 -11.60 1.59 10.59
CA ARG A 99 -11.30 2.21 9.29
C ARG A 99 -11.95 1.47 8.13
N SER A 100 -11.96 0.14 8.16
CA SER A 100 -12.52 -0.67 7.07
C SER A 100 -14.02 -0.90 7.20
N GLY A 101 -14.57 -0.81 8.41
CA GLY A 101 -15.94 -1.22 8.73
C GLY A 101 -16.16 -2.72 8.64
N CYS A 102 -15.11 -3.53 8.49
CA CYS A 102 -15.20 -4.97 8.28
C CYS A 102 -14.60 -5.71 9.48
N ASP A 103 -15.43 -6.52 10.15
CA ASP A 103 -15.01 -7.42 11.22
C ASP A 103 -15.48 -8.83 10.89
N ARG A 104 -14.58 -9.80 10.98
CA ARG A 104 -14.94 -11.22 10.89
C ARG A 104 -15.29 -11.66 12.31
N LEU A 105 -16.60 -11.63 12.60
CA LEU A 105 -17.19 -12.18 13.83
C LEU A 105 -16.65 -13.57 14.16
#